data_AF-Q3J6Z2-F1
#
_entry.id   AF-Q3J6Z2-F1
#
_cell.length_a   1.000
_cell.length_b   1.000
_cell.length_c   1.000
_cell.angle_alpha   90.00
_cell.angle_beta   90.00
_cell.angle_gamma   90.00
#
_symmetry.space_group_name_H-M   'P 1'
#
loop_
_entity.id
_entity.type
_entity.pdbx_description
1 polymer ?
#
loop_
_entity_poly.entity_id
_entity_poly.type
_entity_poly.pdbx_seq_one_letter_code
_entity_poly.pdbx_strand_id
1 'polypeptide(L)'
;MDWLSLLLGLVILFFLVFEIFWTTLGESGGPLTNRIAQLLWRLLRRRGLRISHCLRSFFGIQIVLAVVAVWICLLWLGWLLIFWSSAEAVLHSQTHLPADFWAHIYFTGFTIFTLGTGDYAPQGALWQVLTAIASLSGLFLVTFSITYLVPIVQATAHKRMVALTLFSLGATPQAILANTWNGQNWQPLEQYLIMLIPELAILKQHYVTYPVLNYFHTSNPAEVISLRLAALDEALTIVIYGLKQRQQYFLQPSLLHPTRQLLSTCLQAMVRTYSIKQVQKIPPSPNLSTLAEHGIPVIAQQQFQLNLAELAERRALWLALTQETGWPWLKQQSDTRT
;
A
#
# COMPACT_ATOMS: atom_id res chain seq x y z
N MET A 1 3.89 -12.68 44.39
CA MET A 1 3.36 -12.90 43.03
C MET A 1 2.32 -11.85 42.75
N ASP A 2 2.59 -10.97 41.79
CA ASP A 2 1.72 -9.88 41.37
C ASP A 2 0.86 -10.36 40.20
N TRP A 3 -0.28 -10.95 40.53
CA TRP A 3 -1.20 -11.55 39.57
C TRP A 3 -1.70 -10.58 38.49
N LEU A 4 -1.78 -9.28 38.82
CA LEU A 4 -2.16 -8.24 37.87
C LEU A 4 -1.13 -8.07 36.76
N SER A 5 0.17 -8.01 37.10
CA SER A 5 1.27 -7.91 36.14
C SER A 5 1.32 -9.15 35.24
N LEU A 6 1.18 -10.34 35.84
CA LEU A 6 1.12 -11.61 35.11
C LEU A 6 -0.02 -11.62 34.07
N LEU A 7 -1.23 -11.30 34.51
CA LEU A 7 -2.42 -11.33 33.66
C LEU A 7 -2.33 -10.28 32.54
N LEU A 8 -1.86 -9.07 32.86
CA LEU A 8 -1.66 -8.02 31.86
C LEU A 8 -0.61 -8.44 30.81
N GLY A 9 0.50 -9.04 31.24
CA GLY A 9 1.53 -9.56 30.35
C GLY A 9 0.98 -10.64 29.40
N LEU A 10 0.24 -11.61 29.94
CA LEU A 10 -0.42 -12.66 29.14
C LEU A 10 -1.41 -12.10 28.12
N VAL A 11 -2.23 -11.12 28.52
CA VAL A 11 -3.19 -10.46 27.61
C VAL A 11 -2.46 -9.73 26.48
N ILE A 12 -1.37 -9.02 26.79
CA ILE A 12 -0.55 -8.34 25.77
C ILE A 12 0.04 -9.35 24.79
N LEU A 13 0.62 -10.46 25.28
CA LEU A 13 1.19 -11.49 24.42
C LEU A 13 0.14 -12.17 23.55
N PHE A 14 -1.03 -12.50 24.10
CA PHE A 14 -2.13 -13.09 23.33
C PHE A 14 -2.62 -12.14 22.24
N PHE A 15 -2.81 -10.86 22.57
CA PHE A 15 -3.18 -9.83 21.61
C PHE A 15 -2.12 -9.65 20.52
N LEU A 16 -0.83 -9.66 20.88
CA LEU A 16 0.27 -9.57 19.93
C LEU A 16 0.30 -10.75 18.96
N VAL A 17 0.14 -11.98 19.47
CA VAL A 17 0.05 -13.18 18.62
C VAL A 17 -1.13 -13.04 17.66
N PHE A 18 -2.32 -12.70 18.16
CA PHE A 18 -3.48 -12.46 17.30
C PHE A 18 -3.21 -11.40 16.23
N GLU A 19 -2.60 -10.27 16.59
CA GLU A 19 -2.24 -9.19 15.66
C GLU A 19 -1.26 -9.66 14.58
N ILE A 20 -0.20 -10.39 14.94
CA ILE A 20 0.81 -10.89 13.99
C ILE A 20 0.17 -11.90 13.03
N PHE A 21 -0.57 -12.88 13.54
CA PHE A 21 -1.23 -13.88 12.70
C PHE A 21 -2.22 -13.23 11.75
N TRP A 22 -3.04 -12.29 12.23
CA TRP A 22 -3.99 -11.58 11.37
C TRP A 22 -3.29 -10.72 10.32
N THR A 23 -2.22 -10.00 10.70
CA THR A 23 -1.51 -9.10 9.76
C THR A 23 -0.70 -9.86 8.72
N THR A 24 -0.14 -11.01 9.07
CA THR A 24 0.77 -11.76 8.19
C THR A 24 0.08 -12.83 7.36
N LEU A 25 -0.95 -13.48 7.91
CA LEU A 25 -1.68 -14.57 7.23
C LEU A 25 -3.10 -14.19 6.82
N GLY A 26 -3.66 -13.13 7.39
CA GLY A 26 -5.01 -12.67 7.08
C GLY A 26 -5.10 -11.99 5.72
N GLU A 27 -6.33 -11.91 5.21
CA GLU A 27 -6.62 -11.26 3.92
C GLU A 27 -6.56 -9.72 3.98
N SER A 28 -6.44 -9.16 5.18
CA SER A 28 -6.41 -7.72 5.45
C SER A 28 -5.43 -7.38 6.57
N GLY A 29 -4.89 -6.17 6.58
CA GLY A 29 -4.00 -5.72 7.65
C GLY A 29 -4.66 -5.82 9.04
N GLY A 30 -3.88 -6.17 10.07
CA GLY A 30 -4.39 -6.30 11.44
C GLY A 30 -4.91 -5.00 12.05
N PRO A 31 -5.72 -5.10 13.13
CA PRO A 31 -6.34 -3.94 13.76
C PRO A 31 -5.32 -2.93 14.30
N LEU A 32 -4.24 -3.38 14.94
CA LEU A 32 -3.20 -2.47 15.45
C LEU A 32 -2.41 -1.86 14.30
N THR A 33 -2.01 -2.67 13.33
CA THR A 33 -1.26 -2.27 12.13
C THR A 33 -2.00 -1.17 11.36
N ASN A 34 -3.30 -1.37 11.10
CA ASN A 34 -4.13 -0.39 10.42
C ASN A 34 -4.27 0.91 11.22
N ARG A 35 -4.43 0.83 12.55
CA ARG A 35 -4.53 2.01 13.43
C ARG A 35 -3.23 2.80 13.45
N ILE A 36 -2.08 2.13 13.56
CA ILE A 36 -0.75 2.77 13.51
C ILE A 36 -0.56 3.47 12.16
N ALA A 37 -0.82 2.78 11.06
CA ALA A 37 -0.68 3.34 9.72
C ALA A 37 -1.57 4.58 9.52
N GLN A 38 -2.84 4.51 9.95
CA GLN A 38 -3.75 5.65 9.90
C GLN A 38 -3.32 6.80 10.82
N LEU A 39 -2.83 6.51 12.03
CA LEU A 39 -2.37 7.53 12.97
C LEU A 39 -1.16 8.27 12.42
N LEU A 40 -0.14 7.53 11.95
CA LEU A 40 1.05 8.09 11.32
C LEU A 40 0.67 8.95 10.10
N TRP A 41 -0.26 8.46 9.28
CA TRP A 41 -0.78 9.22 8.15
C TRP A 41 -1.52 10.51 8.56
N ARG A 42 -2.37 10.46 9.58
CA ARG A 42 -3.07 11.64 10.09
C ARG A 42 -2.11 12.66 10.69
N LEU A 43 -1.10 12.21 11.43
CA LEU A 43 -0.05 13.06 11.98
C LEU A 43 0.72 13.76 10.86
N LEU A 44 1.01 13.03 9.77
CA LEU A 44 1.64 13.59 8.59
C LEU A 44 0.77 14.66 7.92
N ARG A 45 -0.51 14.37 7.68
CA ARG A 45 -1.46 15.34 7.08
C ARG A 45 -1.62 16.60 7.94
N ARG A 46 -1.74 16.43 9.27
CA ARG A 46 -1.89 17.55 10.22
C ARG A 46 -0.68 18.47 10.29
N ARG A 47 0.53 17.94 10.11
CA ARG A 47 1.75 18.75 10.06
C ARG A 47 1.86 19.61 8.79
N GLY A 48 0.84 19.65 7.94
CA GLY A 48 0.74 20.60 6.83
C GLY A 48 1.89 20.45 5.85
N LEU A 49 2.35 19.22 5.65
CA LEU A 49 3.66 19.00 5.06
C LEU A 49 3.60 19.27 3.56
N ARG A 50 4.01 20.49 3.21
CA ARG A 50 4.84 20.85 2.04
C ARG A 50 6.14 20.02 2.03
N ILE A 51 6.05 18.72 2.30
CA ILE A 51 7.13 17.76 2.19
C ILE A 51 7.42 17.62 0.71
N SER A 52 8.69 17.79 0.35
CA SER A 52 9.18 17.48 -0.98
C SER A 52 8.76 16.06 -1.36
N HIS A 53 8.45 15.83 -2.63
CA HIS A 53 8.04 14.50 -3.11
C HIS A 53 9.02 13.38 -2.69
N CYS A 54 10.31 13.74 -2.55
CA CYS A 54 11.39 12.86 -2.07
C CYS A 54 11.17 12.33 -0.66
N LEU A 55 10.93 13.21 0.31
CA LEU A 55 10.64 12.82 1.69
C LEU A 55 9.37 11.96 1.75
N ARG A 56 8.35 12.27 0.92
CA ARG A 56 7.10 11.47 0.84
C ARG A 56 7.34 10.02 0.39
N SER A 57 8.35 9.81 -0.45
CA SER A 57 8.68 8.50 -1.00
C SER A 57 9.19 7.50 0.03
N PHE A 58 9.72 7.95 1.17
CA PHE A 58 10.29 7.10 2.20
C PHE A 58 9.29 6.72 3.32
N PHE A 59 8.09 7.29 3.34
CA PHE A 59 7.13 7.06 4.43
C PHE A 59 6.56 5.65 4.48
N GLY A 60 6.35 5.02 3.32
CA GLY A 60 5.80 3.67 3.27
C GLY A 60 6.63 2.67 4.08
N ILE A 61 7.95 2.67 3.88
CA ILE A 61 8.86 1.78 4.63
C ILE A 61 8.95 2.16 6.10
N GLN A 62 8.92 3.46 6.43
CA GLN A 62 8.92 3.92 7.83
C GLN A 62 7.68 3.44 8.59
N ILE A 63 6.50 3.40 7.97
CA ILE A 63 5.29 2.87 8.60
C ILE A 63 5.44 1.39 8.91
N VAL A 64 5.96 0.60 7.96
CA VAL A 64 6.21 -0.84 8.16
C VAL A 64 7.21 -1.05 9.31
N LEU A 65 8.32 -0.31 9.32
CA LEU A 65 9.31 -0.38 10.40
C LEU A 65 8.72 0.05 11.75
N ALA A 66 7.86 1.06 11.78
CA ALA A 66 7.17 1.49 13.00
C ALA A 66 6.22 0.41 13.53
N VAL A 67 5.51 -0.31 12.65
CA VAL A 67 4.65 -1.44 13.05
C VAL A 67 5.48 -2.55 13.70
N VAL A 68 6.59 -2.94 13.06
CA VAL A 68 7.52 -3.95 13.62
C VAL A 68 8.10 -3.49 14.96
N ALA A 69 8.50 -2.22 15.08
CA ALA A 69 8.98 -1.67 16.34
C ALA A 69 7.92 -1.75 17.45
N VAL A 70 6.65 -1.44 17.15
CA VAL A 70 5.55 -1.59 18.11
C VAL A 70 5.37 -3.06 18.52
N TRP A 71 5.46 -4.01 17.59
CA TRP A 71 5.40 -5.43 17.92
C TRP A 71 6.53 -5.86 18.86
N ILE A 72 7.76 -5.40 18.61
CA ILE A 72 8.92 -5.62 19.50
C ILE A 72 8.63 -5.05 20.89
N CYS A 73 8.15 -3.80 20.97
CA CYS A 73 7.83 -3.17 22.25
C CYS A 73 6.73 -3.92 23.01
N LEU A 74 5.69 -4.40 22.33
CA LEU A 74 4.63 -5.19 22.96
C LEU A 74 5.12 -6.55 23.43
N LEU A 75 5.97 -7.23 22.65
CA LEU A 75 6.57 -8.50 23.05
C LEU A 75 7.43 -8.32 24.29
N TRP A 76 8.31 -7.31 24.26
CA TRP A 76 9.20 -6.98 25.36
C TRP A 76 8.41 -6.61 26.62
N LEU A 77 7.40 -5.75 26.50
CA LEU A 77 6.55 -5.36 27.62
C LEU A 77 5.75 -6.55 28.19
N GLY A 78 5.20 -7.41 27.33
CA GLY A 78 4.43 -8.58 27.75
C GLY A 78 5.27 -9.54 28.59
N TRP A 79 6.48 -9.87 28.13
CA TRP A 79 7.40 -10.73 28.88
C TRP A 79 7.98 -10.05 30.11
N LEU A 80 8.28 -8.74 30.04
CA LEU A 80 8.76 -7.97 31.19
C LEU A 80 7.75 -8.04 32.34
N LEU A 81 6.46 -7.86 32.05
CA LEU A 81 5.40 -7.95 33.05
C LEU A 81 5.24 -9.36 33.64
N ILE A 82 5.45 -10.41 32.83
CA ILE A 82 5.42 -11.80 33.30
C ILE A 82 6.60 -12.07 34.24
N PHE A 83 7.82 -11.71 33.87
CA PHE A 83 8.99 -11.90 34.76
C PHE A 83 8.90 -11.00 36.00
N TRP A 84 8.43 -9.76 35.86
CA TRP A 84 8.20 -8.85 36.98
C TRP A 84 7.14 -9.35 37.97
N SER A 85 6.25 -10.26 37.56
CA SER A 85 5.18 -10.76 38.43
C SER A 85 5.68 -11.56 39.64
N SER A 86 6.96 -11.97 39.66
CA SER A 86 7.55 -12.64 40.82
C SER A 86 8.97 -12.13 41.07
N ALA A 87 9.24 -11.69 42.30
CA ALA A 87 10.59 -11.27 42.71
C ALA A 87 11.64 -12.39 42.56
N GLU A 88 11.20 -13.65 42.61
CA GLU A 88 12.07 -14.83 42.43
C GLU A 88 12.16 -15.27 40.96
N ALA A 89 11.49 -14.61 40.01
CA ALA A 89 11.53 -15.04 38.61
C ALA A 89 12.93 -14.96 38.01
N VAL A 90 13.66 -13.90 38.33
CA VAL A 90 14.98 -13.58 37.78
C VAL A 90 15.92 -13.22 38.92
N LEU A 91 17.03 -13.94 39.02
CA LEU A 91 18.07 -13.70 40.00
C LEU A 91 19.38 -13.33 39.32
N HIS A 92 20.20 -12.55 40.01
CA HIS A 92 21.57 -12.32 39.58
C HIS A 92 22.38 -13.62 39.73
N SER A 93 23.08 -14.03 38.67
CA SER A 93 23.71 -15.37 38.60
C SER A 93 24.83 -15.61 39.63
N GLN A 94 25.43 -14.55 40.19
CA GLN A 94 26.53 -14.65 41.16
C GLN A 94 26.07 -14.45 42.60
N THR A 95 25.20 -13.46 42.84
CA THR A 95 24.79 -13.08 44.19
C THR A 95 23.51 -13.76 44.64
N HIS A 96 22.77 -14.40 43.71
CA HIS A 96 21.44 -14.98 43.93
C HIS A 96 20.40 -14.00 44.49
N LEU A 97 20.67 -12.70 44.39
CA LEU A 97 19.74 -11.66 44.82
C LEU A 97 18.67 -11.44 43.74
N PRO A 98 17.43 -11.12 44.14
CA PRO A 98 16.38 -10.69 43.23
C PRO A 98 16.83 -9.55 42.31
N ALA A 99 16.52 -9.67 41.02
CA ALA A 99 16.78 -8.63 40.05
C ALA A 99 15.96 -7.37 40.33
N ASP A 100 16.55 -6.19 40.12
CA ASP A 100 15.83 -4.92 40.16
C ASP A 100 15.03 -4.69 38.86
N PHE A 101 14.30 -3.57 38.77
CA PHE A 101 13.47 -3.27 37.59
C PHE A 101 14.28 -3.16 36.29
N TRP A 102 15.45 -2.52 36.33
CA TRP A 102 16.30 -2.36 35.16
C TRP A 102 16.94 -3.68 34.73
N ALA A 103 17.31 -4.54 35.68
CA ALA A 103 17.76 -5.89 35.42
C ALA A 103 16.67 -6.75 34.77
N HIS A 104 15.40 -6.62 35.16
CA HIS A 104 14.29 -7.30 34.48
C HIS A 104 14.11 -6.82 33.03
N ILE A 105 14.24 -5.51 32.78
CA ILE A 105 14.22 -4.94 31.41
C ILE A 105 15.36 -5.52 30.58
N TYR A 106 16.58 -5.48 31.12
CA TYR A 106 17.79 -6.00 30.46
C TYR A 106 17.67 -7.50 30.19
N PHE A 107 17.30 -8.29 31.20
CA PHE A 107 17.05 -9.73 31.11
C PHE A 107 16.08 -10.06 30.00
N THR A 108 14.88 -9.49 30.07
CA THR A 108 13.84 -9.74 29.08
C THR A 108 14.31 -9.38 27.67
N GLY A 109 15.00 -8.25 27.52
CA GLY A 109 15.50 -7.78 26.23
C GLY A 109 16.50 -8.75 25.61
N PHE A 110 17.51 -9.20 26.36
CA PHE A 110 18.49 -10.13 25.82
C PHE A 110 17.91 -11.54 25.62
N THR A 111 16.89 -11.94 26.38
CA THR A 111 16.17 -13.20 26.20
C THR A 111 15.38 -13.23 24.89
N ILE A 112 14.51 -12.25 24.64
CA ILE A 112 13.67 -12.24 23.43
C ILE A 112 14.51 -12.09 22.16
N PHE A 113 15.68 -11.46 22.23
CA PHE A 113 16.62 -11.37 21.11
C PHE A 113 17.67 -12.49 21.09
N THR A 114 17.50 -13.53 21.92
CA THR A 114 18.33 -14.74 21.94
C THR A 114 19.83 -14.51 22.23
N LEU A 115 20.19 -13.39 22.86
CA LEU A 115 21.58 -13.03 23.13
C LEU A 115 22.16 -13.83 24.32
N GLY A 116 21.38 -14.01 25.38
CA GLY A 116 21.73 -14.91 26.49
C GLY A 116 23.04 -14.61 27.24
N THR A 117 23.24 -13.39 27.76
CA THR A 117 24.55 -12.99 28.37
C THR A 117 24.90 -13.73 29.66
N GLY A 118 23.91 -14.27 30.38
CA GLY A 118 24.10 -15.11 31.57
C GLY A 118 24.32 -14.36 32.89
N ASP A 119 24.29 -13.02 32.88
CA ASP A 119 24.44 -12.19 34.09
C ASP A 119 23.27 -12.37 35.08
N TYR A 120 22.09 -12.67 34.50
CA TYR A 120 20.84 -12.97 35.18
C TYR A 120 20.26 -14.28 34.68
N ALA A 121 19.74 -15.09 35.59
CA ALA A 121 19.21 -16.41 35.30
C ALA A 121 17.80 -16.60 35.88
N PRO A 122 16.92 -17.34 35.18
CA PRO A 122 15.63 -17.71 35.73
C PRO A 122 15.77 -18.74 36.86
N GLN A 123 15.09 -18.53 37.98
CA GLN A 123 15.17 -19.43 39.12
C GLN A 123 14.09 -20.52 39.07
N GLY A 124 14.49 -21.78 38.94
CA GLY A 124 13.55 -22.92 38.95
C GLY A 124 12.93 -23.25 37.59
N ALA A 125 12.37 -24.46 37.51
CA ALA A 125 11.98 -25.09 36.24
C ALA A 125 10.93 -24.28 35.45
N LEU A 126 9.94 -23.69 36.13
CA LEU A 126 8.88 -22.92 35.48
C LEU A 126 9.45 -21.68 34.77
N TRP A 127 10.30 -20.90 35.45
CA TRP A 127 10.89 -19.69 34.88
C TRP A 127 11.92 -20.01 33.78
N GLN A 128 12.62 -21.14 33.88
CA GLN A 128 13.49 -21.64 32.82
C GLN A 128 12.69 -21.96 31.55
N VAL A 129 11.56 -22.67 31.67
CA VAL A 129 10.68 -22.97 30.55
C VAL A 129 10.08 -21.69 29.96
N LEU A 130 9.62 -20.75 30.78
CA LEU A 130 9.12 -19.46 30.30
C LEU A 130 10.19 -18.64 29.58
N THR A 131 11.45 -18.69 30.04
CA THR A 131 12.59 -18.05 29.36
C THR A 131 12.82 -18.67 27.98
N ALA A 132 12.74 -20.00 27.87
CA ALA A 132 12.83 -20.67 26.57
C ALA A 132 11.67 -20.28 25.63
N ILE A 133 10.44 -20.20 26.15
CA ILE A 133 9.26 -19.75 25.38
C ILE A 133 9.42 -18.29 24.96
N ALA A 134 9.97 -17.42 25.83
CA ALA A 134 10.23 -16.02 25.52
C ALA A 134 11.24 -15.88 24.37
N SER A 135 12.37 -16.60 24.44
CA SER A 135 13.35 -16.67 23.35
C SER A 135 12.73 -17.15 22.04
N LEU A 136 11.94 -18.23 22.10
CA LEU A 136 11.25 -18.78 20.93
C LEU A 136 10.26 -17.77 20.33
N SER A 137 9.51 -17.05 21.17
CA SER A 137 8.55 -16.04 20.71
C SER A 137 9.23 -14.85 20.02
N GLY A 138 10.42 -14.46 20.46
CA GLY A 138 11.22 -13.43 19.79
C GLY A 138 11.76 -13.87 18.43
N LEU A 139 12.22 -15.12 18.32
CA LEU A 139 12.58 -15.72 17.02
C LEU A 139 11.40 -15.75 16.05
N PHE A 140 10.20 -16.14 16.53
CA PHE A 140 8.99 -16.08 15.73
C PHE A 140 8.65 -14.65 15.30
N LEU A 141 8.73 -13.68 16.21
CA LEU A 141 8.48 -12.28 15.89
C LEU A 141 9.38 -11.79 14.75
N VAL A 142 10.68 -12.05 14.82
CA VAL A 142 11.63 -11.66 13.76
C VAL A 142 11.28 -12.36 12.44
N THR A 143 11.00 -13.66 12.49
CA THR A 143 10.64 -14.45 11.31
C THR A 143 9.37 -13.91 10.64
N PHE A 144 8.28 -13.72 11.39
CA PHE A 144 7.03 -13.17 10.87
C PHE A 144 7.18 -11.72 10.40
N SER A 145 8.03 -10.92 11.05
CA SER A 145 8.31 -9.55 10.61
C SER A 145 8.95 -9.53 9.23
N ILE A 146 9.90 -10.45 8.96
CA ILE A 146 10.52 -10.60 7.62
C ILE A 146 9.50 -11.14 6.62
N THR A 147 8.71 -12.16 7.00
CA THR A 147 7.63 -12.74 6.17
C THR A 147 6.58 -11.71 5.78
N TYR A 148 6.35 -10.68 6.59
CA TYR A 148 5.48 -9.56 6.26
C TYR A 148 6.17 -8.49 5.40
N LEU A 149 7.42 -8.14 5.74
CA LEU A 149 8.15 -7.06 5.08
C LEU A 149 8.47 -7.37 3.62
N VAL A 150 8.92 -8.59 3.32
CA VAL A 150 9.37 -8.97 1.97
C VAL A 150 8.24 -8.85 0.94
N PRO A 151 7.04 -9.43 1.14
CA PRO A 151 5.93 -9.26 0.21
C PRO A 151 5.50 -7.81 -0.01
N ILE A 152 5.60 -6.94 1.01
CA ILE A 152 5.25 -5.52 0.86
C ILE A 152 6.24 -4.80 -0.06
N VAL A 153 7.54 -5.09 0.11
CA VAL A 153 8.58 -4.54 -0.77
C VAL A 153 8.37 -5.03 -2.20
N GLN A 154 8.08 -6.32 -2.39
CA GLN A 154 7.76 -6.90 -3.69
C GLN A 154 6.51 -6.27 -4.31
N ALA A 155 5.42 -6.11 -3.55
CA ALA A 155 4.20 -5.47 -4.00
C ALA A 155 4.42 -4.00 -4.39
N THR A 156 5.32 -3.30 -3.68
CA THR A 156 5.71 -1.93 -4.02
C THR A 156 6.51 -1.86 -5.33
N ALA A 157 7.45 -2.79 -5.53
CA ALA A 157 8.20 -2.89 -6.77
C ALA A 157 7.28 -3.23 -7.95
N HIS A 158 6.37 -4.19 -7.77
CA HIS A 158 5.33 -4.56 -8.75
C HIS A 158 4.44 -3.38 -9.12
N LYS A 159 3.94 -2.62 -8.13
CA LYS A 159 3.17 -1.39 -8.34
C LYS A 159 3.91 -0.38 -9.23
N ARG A 160 5.22 -0.18 -9.00
CA ARG A 160 6.05 0.72 -9.81
C ARG A 160 6.26 0.19 -11.21
N MET A 161 6.47 -1.12 -11.36
CA MET A 161 6.60 -1.78 -12.66
C MET A 161 5.35 -1.57 -13.51
N VAL A 162 4.16 -1.83 -12.97
CA VAL A 162 2.89 -1.60 -13.68
C VAL A 162 2.74 -0.12 -14.08
N ALA A 163 3.09 0.81 -13.19
CA ALA A 163 3.04 2.23 -13.50
C ALA A 163 3.98 2.61 -14.65
N LEU A 164 5.21 2.09 -14.66
CA LEU A 164 6.19 2.33 -15.72
C LEU A 164 5.74 1.71 -17.05
N THR A 165 5.18 0.50 -17.06
CA THR A 165 4.60 -0.12 -18.25
C THR A 165 3.45 0.71 -18.83
N LEU A 166 2.60 1.27 -17.98
CA LEU A 166 1.55 2.19 -18.44
C LEU A 166 2.13 3.52 -18.93
N PHE A 167 3.18 4.03 -18.28
CA PHE A 167 3.86 5.25 -18.70
C PHE A 167 4.52 5.12 -20.06
N SER A 168 5.09 3.95 -20.38
CA SER A 168 5.73 3.69 -21.68
C SER A 168 4.74 3.68 -22.84
N LEU A 169 3.44 3.46 -22.59
CA LEU A 169 2.40 3.67 -23.60
C LEU A 169 2.18 5.15 -23.89
N GLY A 170 2.32 6.01 -22.88
CA GLY A 170 2.17 7.46 -23.01
C GLY A 170 1.90 8.12 -21.68
N ALA A 171 2.39 9.36 -21.51
CA ALA A 171 2.19 10.13 -20.29
C ALA A 171 0.74 10.63 -20.12
N THR A 172 0.01 10.77 -21.22
CA THR A 172 -1.36 11.31 -21.31
C THR A 172 -2.28 10.30 -22.02
N PRO A 173 -3.61 10.39 -21.83
CA PRO A 173 -4.56 9.54 -22.55
C PRO A 173 -4.40 9.62 -24.07
N GLN A 174 -4.10 10.82 -24.59
CA GLN A 174 -3.92 11.03 -26.01
C GLN A 174 -2.62 10.40 -26.52
N ALA A 175 -1.53 10.52 -25.77
CA ALA A 175 -0.26 9.87 -26.12
C ALA A 175 -0.40 8.34 -26.14
N ILE A 176 -1.12 7.75 -25.16
CA ILE A 176 -1.41 6.31 -25.13
C ILE A 176 -2.07 5.87 -26.44
N LEU A 177 -3.09 6.61 -26.88
CA LEU A 177 -3.81 6.27 -28.12
C LEU A 177 -2.98 6.55 -29.37
N ALA A 178 -2.28 7.68 -29.44
CA ALA A 178 -1.43 8.02 -30.58
C ALA A 178 -0.31 6.98 -30.79
N ASN A 179 0.31 6.52 -29.71
CA ASN A 179 1.39 5.53 -29.75
C ASN A 179 0.92 4.10 -30.02
N THR A 180 -0.37 3.81 -29.83
CA THR A 180 -0.95 2.47 -30.02
C THR A 180 -1.89 2.36 -31.21
N TRP A 181 -1.99 3.43 -32.00
CA TRP A 181 -2.72 3.46 -33.25
C TRP A 181 -1.82 3.02 -34.42
N ASN A 182 -2.21 1.97 -35.13
CA ASN A 182 -1.47 1.48 -36.31
C ASN A 182 -2.01 2.03 -37.65
N GLY A 183 -2.92 3.00 -37.62
CA GLY A 183 -3.58 3.56 -38.80
C GLY A 183 -4.91 2.88 -39.18
N GLN A 184 -5.19 1.69 -38.65
CA GLN A 184 -6.37 0.90 -39.01
C GLN A 184 -7.22 0.47 -37.81
N ASN A 185 -6.57 -0.07 -36.77
CA ASN A 185 -7.21 -0.66 -35.60
C ASN A 185 -6.36 -0.50 -34.33
N TRP A 186 -6.83 -1.08 -33.23
CA TRP A 186 -6.20 -1.00 -31.91
C TRP A 186 -5.36 -2.23 -31.55
N GLN A 187 -4.92 -3.03 -32.53
CA GLN A 187 -4.15 -4.26 -32.25
C GLN A 187 -2.95 -4.05 -31.33
N PRO A 188 -2.12 -2.97 -31.45
CA PRO A 188 -1.05 -2.71 -30.49
C PRO A 188 -1.57 -2.48 -29.07
N LEU A 189 -2.64 -1.68 -28.91
CA LEU A 189 -3.27 -1.45 -27.61
C LEU A 189 -3.81 -2.77 -27.03
N GLU A 190 -4.46 -3.59 -27.84
CA GLU A 190 -5.00 -4.90 -27.45
C GLU A 190 -3.90 -5.83 -26.93
N GLN A 191 -2.73 -5.87 -27.58
CA GLN A 191 -1.57 -6.64 -27.11
C GLN A 191 -1.09 -6.20 -25.73
N TYR A 192 -1.04 -4.89 -25.48
CA TYR A 192 -0.71 -4.38 -24.15
C TYR A 192 -1.79 -4.69 -23.11
N LEU A 193 -3.07 -4.60 -23.48
CA LEU A 193 -4.17 -4.95 -22.57
C LEU A 193 -4.14 -6.43 -22.15
N ILE A 194 -3.84 -7.34 -23.09
CA ILE A 194 -3.67 -8.78 -22.79
C ILE A 194 -2.62 -8.98 -21.69
N MET A 195 -1.50 -8.26 -21.76
CA MET A 195 -0.43 -8.34 -20.76
C MET A 195 -0.80 -7.64 -19.45
N LEU A 196 -1.57 -6.54 -19.50
CA LEU A 196 -1.91 -5.73 -18.32
C LEU A 196 -3.05 -6.29 -17.47
N ILE A 197 -4.02 -7.01 -18.06
CA ILE A 197 -5.15 -7.59 -17.33
C ILE A 197 -4.71 -8.41 -16.10
N PRO A 198 -3.81 -9.41 -16.20
CA PRO A 198 -3.36 -10.16 -15.02
C PRO A 198 -2.62 -9.26 -14.01
N GLU A 199 -1.81 -8.31 -14.49
CA GLU A 199 -1.07 -7.37 -13.64
C GLU A 199 -2.00 -6.46 -12.84
N LEU A 200 -3.10 -5.99 -13.43
CA LEU A 200 -4.14 -5.21 -12.74
C LEU A 200 -4.87 -6.04 -11.68
N ALA A 201 -5.11 -7.33 -11.93
CA ALA A 201 -5.72 -8.22 -10.96
C ALA A 201 -4.80 -8.45 -9.74
N ILE A 202 -3.51 -8.69 -9.98
CA ILE A 202 -2.48 -8.81 -8.94
C ILE A 202 -2.38 -7.50 -8.14
N LEU A 203 -2.35 -6.35 -8.84
CA LEU A 203 -2.29 -5.04 -8.22
C LEU A 203 -3.49 -4.78 -7.31
N LYS A 204 -4.71 -5.10 -7.77
CA LYS A 204 -5.93 -5.04 -6.93
C LYS A 204 -5.77 -5.91 -5.67
N GLN A 205 -5.20 -7.10 -5.80
CA GLN A 205 -5.03 -8.00 -4.68
C GLN A 205 -4.03 -7.43 -3.65
N HIS A 206 -2.91 -6.87 -4.12
CA HIS A 206 -1.95 -6.19 -3.25
C HIS A 206 -2.56 -5.05 -2.44
N TYR A 207 -3.47 -4.25 -3.01
CA TYR A 207 -4.14 -3.18 -2.26
C TYR A 207 -5.10 -3.67 -1.18
N VAL A 208 -5.66 -4.87 -1.33
CA VAL A 208 -6.53 -5.50 -0.32
C VAL A 208 -5.68 -6.12 0.79
N THR A 209 -4.68 -6.93 0.42
CA THR A 209 -3.83 -7.66 1.35
C THR A 209 -2.87 -6.75 2.12
N TYR A 210 -2.32 -5.72 1.46
CA TYR A 210 -1.36 -4.79 2.06
C TYR A 210 -1.88 -3.34 2.02
N PRO A 211 -2.83 -2.94 2.90
CA PRO A 211 -3.36 -1.58 2.93
C PRO A 211 -2.29 -0.50 3.08
N VAL A 212 -1.15 -0.84 3.71
CA VAL A 212 0.01 0.03 3.86
C VAL A 212 0.61 0.49 2.53
N LEU A 213 0.37 -0.25 1.44
CA LEU A 213 0.84 0.06 0.08
C LEU A 213 0.39 1.44 -0.43
N ASN A 214 -0.73 1.94 0.09
CA ASN A 214 -1.24 3.27 -0.22
C ASN A 214 -0.28 4.39 0.23
N TYR A 215 0.45 4.18 1.31
CA TYR A 215 1.39 5.18 1.85
C TYR A 215 2.76 5.17 1.17
N PHE A 216 3.00 4.23 0.25
CA PHE A 216 4.20 4.21 -0.57
C PHE A 216 4.04 5.17 -1.75
N HIS A 217 4.49 6.41 -1.55
CA HIS A 217 4.54 7.42 -2.59
C HIS A 217 5.83 7.32 -3.41
N THR A 218 5.85 7.96 -4.57
CA THR A 218 7.02 8.11 -5.43
C THR A 218 7.18 9.58 -5.80
N SER A 219 8.43 9.97 -6.06
CA SER A 219 8.74 11.32 -6.57
C SER A 219 8.66 11.42 -8.08
N ASN A 220 8.76 10.28 -8.77
CA ASN A 220 8.77 10.23 -10.22
C ASN A 220 7.33 10.13 -10.74
N PRO A 221 6.82 11.08 -11.55
CA PRO A 221 5.46 11.01 -12.09
C PRO A 221 5.21 9.74 -12.92
N ALA A 222 6.25 9.17 -13.53
CA ALA A 222 6.13 7.93 -14.31
C ALA A 222 5.70 6.72 -13.47
N GLU A 223 6.05 6.72 -12.18
CA GLU A 223 5.80 5.61 -11.25
C GLU A 223 4.50 5.79 -10.43
N VAL A 224 3.78 6.90 -10.64
CA VAL A 224 2.57 7.21 -9.88
C VAL A 224 1.40 6.40 -10.41
N ILE A 225 1.17 5.23 -9.84
CA ILE A 225 0.16 4.29 -10.34
C ILE A 225 -1.26 4.89 -10.42
N SER A 226 -1.69 5.73 -9.47
CA SER A 226 -3.01 6.39 -9.51
C SER A 226 -3.17 7.24 -10.78
N LEU A 227 -2.11 7.97 -11.14
CA LEU A 227 -2.07 8.81 -12.34
C LEU A 227 -2.04 7.96 -13.61
N ARG A 228 -1.31 6.84 -13.60
CA ARG A 228 -1.18 5.95 -14.77
C ARG A 228 -2.46 5.16 -15.04
N LEU A 229 -3.12 4.66 -14.00
CA LEU A 229 -4.42 4.02 -14.12
C LEU A 229 -5.50 5.01 -14.58
N ALA A 230 -5.49 6.25 -14.07
CA ALA A 230 -6.38 7.30 -14.55
C ALA A 230 -6.13 7.63 -16.04
N ALA A 231 -4.87 7.67 -16.48
CA ALA A 231 -4.52 7.90 -17.89
C ALA A 231 -5.06 6.79 -18.81
N LEU A 232 -4.86 5.53 -18.42
CA LEU A 232 -5.41 4.38 -19.15
C LEU A 232 -6.95 4.41 -19.16
N ASP A 233 -7.57 4.74 -18.03
CA ASP A 233 -9.03 4.81 -17.92
C ASP A 233 -9.64 5.90 -18.80
N GLU A 234 -9.00 7.05 -18.90
CA GLU A 234 -9.37 8.13 -19.83
C GLU A 234 -9.12 7.73 -21.29
N ALA A 235 -8.02 7.03 -21.59
CA ALA A 235 -7.73 6.54 -22.94
C ALA A 235 -8.83 5.57 -23.42
N LEU A 236 -9.22 4.62 -22.56
CA LEU A 236 -10.35 3.72 -22.84
C LEU A 236 -11.67 4.48 -22.91
N THR A 237 -11.81 5.64 -22.27
CA THR A 237 -13.03 6.46 -22.34
C THR A 237 -13.15 7.11 -23.71
N ILE A 238 -12.03 7.61 -24.24
CA ILE A 238 -11.96 8.13 -25.60
C ILE A 238 -12.26 7.02 -26.62
N VAL A 239 -11.75 5.80 -26.43
CA VAL A 239 -12.04 4.68 -27.34
C VAL A 239 -13.54 4.34 -27.38
N ILE A 240 -14.21 4.32 -26.22
CA ILE A 240 -15.64 3.97 -26.14
C ILE A 240 -16.55 5.10 -26.64
N TYR A 241 -16.27 6.34 -26.23
CA TYR A 241 -17.22 7.46 -26.39
C TYR A 241 -16.74 8.57 -27.33
N GLY A 242 -15.47 8.55 -27.74
CA GLY A 242 -14.82 9.60 -28.50
C GLY A 242 -14.49 9.24 -29.96
N LEU A 243 -14.65 7.98 -30.37
CA LEU A 243 -14.39 7.52 -31.74
C LEU A 243 -15.65 7.52 -32.61
N LYS A 244 -15.50 7.74 -33.91
CA LYS A 244 -16.59 7.57 -34.89
C LYS A 244 -17.01 6.09 -34.92
N GLN A 245 -18.31 5.84 -34.97
CA GLN A 245 -18.87 4.49 -35.00
C GLN A 245 -18.57 3.80 -36.35
N ARG A 246 -17.43 3.10 -36.43
CA ARG A 246 -17.13 2.13 -37.50
C ARG A 246 -16.59 0.85 -36.88
N GLN A 247 -16.98 -0.28 -37.45
CA GLN A 247 -16.69 -1.60 -36.88
C GLN A 247 -15.18 -1.86 -36.69
N GLN A 248 -14.35 -1.39 -37.61
CA GLN A 248 -12.89 -1.51 -37.58
C GLN A 248 -12.20 -0.73 -36.43
N TYR A 249 -12.88 0.21 -35.79
CA TYR A 249 -12.32 1.04 -34.70
C TYR A 249 -12.73 0.56 -33.31
N PHE A 250 -13.55 -0.49 -33.21
CA PHE A 250 -13.91 -1.06 -31.91
C PHE A 250 -12.77 -1.92 -31.36
N LEU A 251 -12.46 -1.69 -30.10
CA LEU A 251 -11.59 -2.57 -29.34
C LEU A 251 -12.35 -3.85 -28.98
N GLN A 252 -11.68 -5.00 -29.03
CA GLN A 252 -12.30 -6.30 -28.74
C GLN A 252 -13.03 -6.31 -27.37
N PRO A 253 -14.32 -6.66 -27.32
CA PRO A 253 -15.09 -6.66 -26.06
C PRO A 253 -14.49 -7.56 -24.97
N SER A 254 -13.85 -8.66 -25.36
CA SER A 254 -13.15 -9.61 -24.48
C SER A 254 -11.98 -8.98 -23.71
N LEU A 255 -11.40 -7.87 -24.21
CA LEU A 255 -10.32 -7.14 -23.55
C LEU A 255 -10.85 -5.89 -22.85
N LEU A 256 -11.79 -5.19 -23.49
CA LEU A 256 -12.34 -3.94 -22.97
C LEU A 256 -13.07 -4.14 -21.64
N HIS A 257 -14.00 -5.10 -21.57
CA HIS A 257 -14.83 -5.30 -20.37
C HIS A 257 -13.99 -5.71 -19.15
N PRO A 258 -13.11 -6.74 -19.21
CA PRO A 258 -12.29 -7.10 -18.07
C PRO A 258 -11.36 -5.98 -17.62
N THR A 259 -10.73 -5.26 -18.56
CA THR A 259 -9.85 -4.13 -18.23
C THR A 259 -10.61 -3.04 -17.48
N ARG A 260 -11.78 -2.64 -17.98
CA ARG A 260 -12.63 -1.64 -17.31
C ARG A 260 -13.11 -2.09 -15.94
N GLN A 261 -13.47 -3.35 -15.79
CA GLN A 261 -13.89 -3.90 -14.51
C GLN A 261 -12.73 -3.91 -13.50
N LEU A 262 -11.53 -4.29 -13.91
CA LEU A 262 -10.33 -4.27 -13.06
C LEU A 262 -9.91 -2.85 -12.67
N LEU A 263 -9.97 -1.89 -13.58
CA LEU A 263 -9.76 -0.47 -13.25
C LEU A 263 -10.80 0.02 -12.24
N SER A 264 -12.06 -0.41 -12.36
CA SER A 264 -13.12 -0.07 -11.41
C SER A 264 -12.85 -0.65 -10.01
N THR A 265 -12.44 -1.90 -9.92
CA THR A 265 -12.16 -2.54 -8.63
C THR A 265 -10.90 -1.97 -7.97
N CYS A 266 -9.86 -1.65 -8.76
CA CYS A 266 -8.69 -0.90 -8.28
C CYS A 266 -9.09 0.48 -7.74
N LEU A 267 -9.87 1.24 -8.50
CA LEU A 267 -10.39 2.56 -8.10
C LEU A 267 -11.11 2.47 -6.75
N GLN A 268 -12.04 1.53 -6.62
CA GLN A 268 -12.80 1.33 -5.38
C GLN A 268 -11.91 0.94 -4.20
N ALA A 269 -10.93 0.05 -4.38
CA ALA A 269 -9.99 -0.35 -3.32
C ALA A 269 -9.14 0.84 -2.83
N MET A 270 -8.65 1.67 -3.75
CA MET A 270 -7.88 2.86 -3.44
C MET A 270 -8.74 3.92 -2.73
N VAL A 271 -9.93 4.24 -3.27
CA VAL A 271 -10.88 5.22 -2.70
C VAL A 271 -11.27 4.86 -1.26
N ARG A 272 -11.58 3.58 -1.00
CA ARG A 272 -11.91 3.09 0.34
C ARG A 272 -10.78 3.34 1.32
N THR A 273 -9.54 3.12 0.91
CA THR A 273 -8.38 3.28 1.80
C THR A 273 -8.11 4.75 2.14
N TYR A 274 -8.19 5.65 1.17
CA TYR A 274 -8.03 7.10 1.42
C TYR A 274 -9.23 7.74 2.13
N SER A 275 -10.35 7.01 2.26
CA SER A 275 -11.61 7.52 2.83
C SER A 275 -12.08 8.80 2.12
N ILE A 276 -11.99 8.82 0.79
CA ILE A 276 -12.46 9.94 -0.03
C ILE A 276 -13.99 9.96 0.05
N LYS A 277 -14.54 10.89 0.84
CA LYS A 277 -15.98 11.02 1.09
C LYS A 277 -16.70 11.99 0.16
N GLN A 278 -15.97 12.94 -0.42
CA GLN A 278 -16.55 13.98 -1.27
C GLN A 278 -15.69 14.22 -2.50
N VAL A 279 -16.36 14.27 -3.64
CA VAL A 279 -15.74 14.55 -4.91
C VAL A 279 -16.23 15.92 -5.38
N GLN A 280 -15.37 16.93 -5.29
CA GLN A 280 -15.80 18.33 -5.43
C GLN A 280 -15.68 18.87 -6.87
N LYS A 281 -14.87 18.23 -7.72
CA LYS A 281 -14.55 18.74 -9.06
C LYS A 281 -14.54 17.61 -10.08
N ILE A 282 -15.12 17.86 -11.25
CA ILE A 282 -15.02 16.99 -12.42
C ILE A 282 -13.74 17.38 -13.20
N PRO A 283 -12.91 16.42 -13.63
CA PRO A 283 -11.72 16.73 -14.41
C PRO A 283 -12.08 17.29 -15.80
N PRO A 284 -11.20 18.12 -16.39
CA PRO A 284 -11.40 18.63 -17.75
C PRO A 284 -11.56 17.49 -18.75
N SER A 285 -12.38 17.71 -19.78
CA SER A 285 -12.53 16.76 -20.89
C SER A 285 -11.20 16.62 -21.65
N PRO A 286 -10.78 15.39 -22.01
CA PRO A 286 -9.64 15.19 -22.90
C PRO A 286 -9.84 15.92 -24.23
N ASN A 287 -8.80 16.61 -24.69
CA ASN A 287 -8.82 17.23 -26.01
C ASN A 287 -8.68 16.15 -27.10
N LEU A 288 -9.63 16.08 -28.02
CA LEU A 288 -9.64 15.15 -29.15
C LEU A 288 -8.91 15.70 -30.38
N SER A 289 -8.61 17.00 -30.46
CA SER A 289 -7.97 17.61 -31.64
C SER A 289 -6.61 16.97 -31.93
N THR A 290 -5.82 16.73 -30.89
CA THR A 290 -4.50 16.08 -30.97
C THR A 290 -4.59 14.67 -31.56
N LEU A 291 -5.70 13.96 -31.35
CA LEU A 291 -5.90 12.62 -31.91
C LEU A 291 -6.30 12.68 -33.38
N ALA A 292 -7.12 13.68 -33.76
CA ALA A 292 -7.46 13.93 -35.16
C ALA A 292 -6.20 14.22 -36.01
N GLU A 293 -5.24 14.97 -35.46
CA GLU A 293 -3.94 15.24 -36.09
C GLU A 293 -3.12 13.98 -36.36
N HIS A 294 -3.27 12.94 -35.54
CA HIS A 294 -2.62 11.63 -35.71
C HIS A 294 -3.44 10.67 -36.61
N GLY A 295 -4.46 11.18 -37.31
CA GLY A 295 -5.30 10.38 -38.20
C GLY A 295 -6.30 9.46 -37.47
N ILE A 296 -6.51 9.66 -36.17
CA ILE A 296 -7.46 8.87 -35.38
C ILE A 296 -8.89 9.42 -35.61
N PRO A 297 -9.86 8.56 -35.95
CA PRO A 297 -11.21 8.96 -36.33
C PRO A 297 -12.06 9.33 -35.12
N VAL A 298 -11.93 10.57 -34.63
CA VAL A 298 -12.68 11.09 -33.47
C VAL A 298 -13.98 11.79 -33.84
N ILE A 299 -14.95 11.83 -32.91
CA ILE A 299 -16.16 12.64 -33.00
C ILE A 299 -15.90 14.11 -32.66
N ALA A 300 -16.91 14.97 -32.82
CA ALA A 300 -16.82 16.37 -32.42
C ALA A 300 -16.64 16.52 -30.89
N GLN A 301 -15.78 17.46 -30.47
CA GLN A 301 -15.45 17.69 -29.05
C GLN A 301 -16.69 17.93 -28.18
N GLN A 302 -17.68 18.68 -28.69
CA GLN A 302 -18.94 18.95 -27.97
C GLN A 302 -19.74 17.68 -27.71
N GLN A 303 -19.84 16.80 -28.70
CA GLN A 303 -20.55 15.52 -28.56
C GLN A 303 -19.85 14.60 -27.57
N PHE A 304 -18.51 14.59 -27.58
CA PHE A 304 -17.73 13.84 -26.58
C PHE A 304 -17.96 14.37 -25.16
N GLN A 305 -18.01 15.68 -24.96
CA GLN A 305 -18.31 16.27 -23.64
C GLN A 305 -19.68 15.84 -23.10
N LEU A 306 -20.69 15.72 -23.97
CA LEU A 306 -22.01 15.21 -23.58
C LEU A 306 -21.94 13.74 -23.15
N ASN A 307 -21.24 12.91 -23.92
CA ASN A 307 -21.06 11.49 -23.59
C ASN A 307 -20.31 11.27 -22.25
N LEU A 308 -19.43 12.20 -21.87
CA LEU A 308 -18.70 12.12 -20.60
C LEU A 308 -19.57 12.36 -19.36
N ALA A 309 -20.80 12.87 -19.50
CA ALA A 309 -21.69 13.16 -18.38
C ALA A 309 -22.00 11.90 -17.56
N GLU A 310 -22.20 10.75 -18.21
CA GLU A 310 -22.46 9.46 -17.55
C GLU A 310 -21.26 8.97 -16.71
N LEU A 311 -20.05 9.43 -17.02
CA LEU A 311 -18.82 9.03 -16.34
C LEU A 311 -18.32 10.07 -15.33
N ALA A 312 -19.11 11.12 -15.06
CA ALA A 312 -18.70 12.22 -14.19
C ALA A 312 -18.19 11.74 -12.82
N GLU A 313 -18.93 10.85 -12.16
CA GLU A 313 -18.56 10.31 -10.84
C GLU A 313 -17.23 9.56 -10.89
N ARG A 314 -17.08 8.61 -11.82
CA ARG A 314 -15.87 7.80 -11.99
C ARG A 314 -14.64 8.69 -12.22
N ARG A 315 -14.74 9.64 -13.15
CA ARG A 315 -13.64 10.54 -13.51
C ARG A 315 -13.25 11.44 -12.33
N ALA A 316 -14.25 11.89 -11.59
CA ALA A 316 -14.04 12.74 -10.43
C ALA A 316 -13.39 11.97 -9.26
N LEU A 317 -13.68 10.67 -9.09
CA LEU A 317 -12.96 9.80 -8.15
C LEU A 317 -11.48 9.63 -8.53
N TRP A 318 -11.16 9.43 -9.81
CA TRP A 318 -9.78 9.40 -10.28
C TRP A 318 -9.06 10.72 -9.99
N LEU A 319 -9.72 11.86 -10.25
CA LEU A 319 -9.18 13.17 -9.92
C LEU A 319 -8.86 13.29 -8.43
N ALA A 320 -9.81 12.93 -7.56
CA ALA A 320 -9.60 12.97 -6.11
C ALA A 320 -8.41 12.10 -5.68
N LEU A 321 -8.24 10.90 -6.24
CA LEU A 321 -7.08 10.04 -5.96
C LEU A 321 -5.75 10.67 -6.38
N THR A 322 -5.68 11.26 -7.57
CA THR A 322 -4.45 11.93 -8.04
C THR A 322 -4.07 13.09 -7.12
N GLN A 323 -5.06 13.87 -6.68
CA GLN A 323 -4.88 14.98 -5.74
C GLN A 323 -4.43 14.52 -4.34
N GLU A 324 -5.02 13.45 -3.80
CA GLU A 324 -4.55 12.83 -2.54
C GLU A 324 -3.10 12.36 -2.63
N THR A 325 -2.69 11.84 -3.80
CA THR A 325 -1.28 11.48 -4.04
C THR A 325 -0.37 12.69 -4.27
N GLY A 326 -0.92 13.90 -4.36
CA GLY A 326 -0.19 15.17 -4.53
C GLY A 326 0.20 15.48 -5.97
N TRP A 327 -0.44 14.86 -6.96
CA TRP A 327 -0.14 15.07 -8.37
C TRP A 327 -1.29 15.80 -9.08
N PRO A 328 -0.99 16.75 -9.98
CA PRO A 328 -2.02 17.40 -10.78
C PRO A 328 -2.66 16.40 -11.75
N TRP A 329 -3.90 16.68 -12.13
CA TRP A 329 -4.60 15.91 -13.15
C TRP A 329 -3.82 15.92 -14.46
N LEU A 330 -3.57 14.72 -15.01
CA LEU A 330 -3.09 14.40 -16.36
C LEU A 330 -2.84 15.65 -17.22
N LYS A 331 -1.71 16.35 -16.98
CA LYS A 331 -1.40 17.61 -17.67
C LYS A 331 -1.61 17.39 -19.16
N GLN A 332 -2.58 18.10 -19.74
CA GLN A 332 -2.72 18.16 -21.19
C GLN A 332 -1.39 18.73 -21.70
N GLN A 333 -0.70 18.02 -22.59
CA GLN A 333 0.42 18.61 -23.31
C GLN A 333 -0.12 19.84 -24.04
N SER A 334 0.05 21.02 -23.44
CA SER A 334 0.18 22.24 -24.22
C SER A 334 1.48 22.10 -24.98
N ASP A 335 1.43 22.25 -26.29
CA ASP A 335 2.58 22.30 -27.20
C ASP A 335 3.85 22.81 -26.53
N THR A 336 4.77 21.90 -26.25
CA THR A 336 6.18 22.25 -26.12
C THR A 336 6.90 21.57 -27.27
N ARG A 337 6.69 22.12 -28.46
CA ARG A 337 7.73 22.18 -29.48
C ARG A 337 8.63 23.36 -29.11
N THR A 338 9.82 23.06 -28.63
CA THR A 338 11.01 23.91 -28.79
C THR A 338 12.14 23.01 -29.21
#